data_AF-A0A1F7SFB2-F1
#
_entry.id   AF-A0A1F7SFB2-F1
#
_cell.length_a   1.000
_cell.length_b   1.000
_cell.length_c   1.000
_cell.angle_alpha   90.00
_cell.angle_beta   90.00
_cell.angle_gamma   90.00
#
_symmetry.space_group_name_H-M   'P 1'
#
loop_
_entity.id
_entity.type
_entity.pdbx_description
1 polymer ?
#
loop_
_entity_poly.entity_id
_entity_poly.type
_entity_poly.pdbx_seq_one_letter_code
_entity_poly.pdbx_strand_id
1 'polypeptide(L)'
;MENPVFKKYCYWMDKEALEALKSMFKKEGTEIYCAQRVPCELFRVEIGYSAPEVWKVTCKHDAAPWYNTSDKNGKFLVLSSKPLSPEFEKYLETTITKSDFQPQGYPSKEEIKALANSEIFNRKKPEGWVEFPKETAEKLAQGFKNVVGVDEPLEEIFEVWSAVHSNFLEGRFSVKEGTNTIPYTIADTNHTSSCCIELFNIVGKEFKAKYVKPCLGAKIAKALEADIYYRVENLKGIK
;
A
#
# COMPACT_ATOMS: atom_id res chain seq x y z
N MET A 1 25.24 15.87 8.24
CA MET A 1 24.58 15.66 6.94
C MET A 1 23.21 15.11 7.25
N GLU A 2 22.18 15.93 7.12
CA GLU A 2 20.79 15.47 7.29
C GLU A 2 20.53 14.39 6.24
N ASN A 3 20.08 13.21 6.66
CA ASN A 3 19.61 12.20 5.72
C ASN A 3 18.52 12.85 4.86
N PRO A 4 18.56 12.72 3.52
CA PRO A 4 17.49 13.25 2.69
C PRO A 4 16.17 12.65 3.17
N VAL A 5 15.24 13.53 3.55
CA VAL A 5 13.93 13.14 4.07
C VAL A 5 13.26 12.27 3.01
N PHE A 6 13.01 11.00 3.33
CA PHE A 6 12.27 10.10 2.44
C PHE A 6 10.87 10.69 2.21
N LYS A 7 10.61 11.14 0.99
CA LYS A 7 9.31 11.66 0.55
C LYS A 7 8.99 11.18 -0.85
N LYS A 8 7.76 10.74 -1.06
CA LYS A 8 7.21 10.38 -2.36
C LYS A 8 5.90 11.11 -2.60
N TYR A 9 5.67 11.47 -3.86
CA TYR A 9 4.45 12.06 -4.38
C TYR A 9 3.77 11.01 -5.26
N CYS A 10 2.54 10.67 -4.92
CA CYS A 10 1.77 9.62 -5.56
C CYS A 10 0.69 10.22 -6.45
N TYR A 11 0.69 9.84 -7.72
CA TYR A 11 -0.27 10.31 -8.72
C TYR A 11 -0.99 9.13 -9.35
N TRP A 12 -2.27 9.33 -9.68
CA TRP A 12 -3.07 8.36 -10.42
C TRP A 12 -3.46 8.96 -11.76
N MET A 13 -2.83 8.49 -12.85
CA MET A 13 -2.95 9.05 -14.19
C MET A 13 -3.73 8.14 -15.14
N ASP A 14 -4.46 8.74 -16.07
CA ASP A 14 -4.92 8.03 -17.27
C ASP A 14 -3.75 7.80 -18.24
N LYS A 15 -4.03 7.09 -19.34
CA LYS A 15 -2.99 6.74 -20.31
C LYS A 15 -2.44 7.98 -21.00
N GLU A 16 -3.32 8.91 -21.37
CA GLU A 16 -2.97 10.14 -22.06
C GLU A 16 -2.01 11.00 -21.22
N ALA A 17 -2.30 11.17 -19.93
CA ALA A 17 -1.45 11.90 -19.00
C ALA A 17 -0.11 11.23 -18.76
N LEU A 18 -0.08 9.89 -18.64
CA LEU A 18 1.19 9.18 -18.51
C LEU A 18 2.07 9.34 -19.75
N GLU A 19 1.49 9.28 -20.96
CA GLU A 19 2.27 9.46 -22.20
C GLU A 19 2.76 10.90 -22.35
N ALA A 20 2.00 11.90 -21.89
CA ALA A 20 2.45 13.28 -21.80
C ALA A 20 3.64 13.41 -20.82
N LEU A 21 3.54 12.80 -19.63
CA LEU A 21 4.61 12.77 -18.64
C LEU A 21 5.88 12.12 -19.19
N LYS A 22 5.77 10.93 -19.80
CA LYS A 22 6.90 10.24 -20.43
C LYS A 22 7.54 11.10 -21.52
N SER A 23 6.74 11.76 -22.34
CA SER A 23 7.23 12.64 -23.41
C SER A 23 7.99 13.85 -22.86
N MET A 24 7.54 14.41 -21.73
CA MET A 24 8.23 15.50 -21.04
C MET A 24 9.61 15.05 -20.55
N PHE A 25 9.68 13.96 -19.77
CA PHE A 25 10.95 13.44 -19.25
C PHE A 25 11.90 12.99 -20.37
N LYS A 26 11.37 12.39 -21.45
CA LYS A 26 12.17 12.01 -22.63
C LYS A 26 12.82 13.22 -23.30
N LYS A 27 12.13 14.37 -23.38
CA LYS A 27 12.72 15.62 -23.91
C LYS A 27 13.85 16.16 -23.02
N GLU A 28 13.77 15.88 -21.73
CA GLU A 28 14.81 16.20 -20.73
C GLU A 28 15.91 15.13 -20.65
N GLY A 29 15.89 14.12 -21.53
CA GLY A 29 16.89 13.06 -21.57
C GLY A 29 16.79 12.03 -20.43
N THR A 30 15.66 11.99 -19.72
CA THR A 30 15.41 11.06 -18.62
C THR A 30 14.33 10.05 -18.99
N GLU A 31 14.57 8.77 -18.73
CA GLU A 31 13.56 7.72 -18.86
C GLU A 31 12.91 7.44 -17.52
N ILE A 32 11.58 7.34 -17.51
CA ILE A 32 10.81 7.02 -16.30
C ILE A 32 10.80 5.50 -16.11
N TYR A 33 11.19 5.05 -14.92
CA TYR A 33 11.20 3.62 -14.60
C TYR A 33 9.79 3.00 -14.68
N CYS A 34 9.68 1.82 -15.28
CA CYS A 34 8.44 1.04 -15.33
C CYS A 34 8.54 -0.13 -14.36
N ALA A 35 7.68 -0.18 -13.32
CA ALA A 35 7.59 -1.32 -12.41
C ALA A 35 7.20 -2.59 -13.18
N GLN A 36 7.83 -3.71 -12.85
CA GLN A 36 7.69 -4.96 -13.59
C GLN A 36 6.94 -6.03 -12.82
N ARG A 37 7.17 -6.16 -11.50
CA ARG A 37 6.60 -7.30 -10.72
C ARG A 37 5.65 -6.89 -9.62
N VAL A 38 5.91 -5.75 -8.98
CA VAL A 38 5.05 -5.19 -7.92
C VAL A 38 5.02 -3.67 -8.00
N PRO A 39 3.88 -3.02 -7.73
CA PRO A 39 3.79 -1.55 -7.72
C PRO A 39 4.72 -0.89 -6.70
N CYS A 40 5.06 -1.57 -5.60
CA CYS A 40 5.96 -1.01 -4.58
C CYS A 40 7.43 -0.92 -5.02
N GLU A 41 7.83 -1.49 -6.17
CA GLU A 41 9.16 -1.23 -6.77
C GLU A 41 9.43 0.26 -6.96
N LEU A 42 8.37 1.06 -7.16
CA LEU A 42 8.45 2.50 -7.34
C LEU A 42 9.09 3.26 -6.18
N PHE A 43 9.08 2.71 -4.96
CA PHE A 43 9.74 3.35 -3.82
C PHE A 43 11.27 3.41 -3.96
N ARG A 44 11.86 2.56 -4.82
CA ARG A 44 13.32 2.44 -5.01
C ARG A 44 13.91 3.45 -5.99
N VAL A 45 13.06 4.11 -6.77
CA VAL A 45 13.48 4.97 -7.88
C VAL A 45 13.04 6.41 -7.64
N GLU A 46 13.75 7.36 -8.24
CA GLU A 46 13.41 8.78 -8.12
C GLU A 46 12.09 9.12 -8.81
N ILE A 47 11.82 8.52 -9.97
CA ILE A 47 10.54 8.61 -10.64
C ILE A 47 10.25 7.29 -11.35
N GLY A 48 9.01 6.82 -11.25
CA GLY A 48 8.57 5.63 -11.94
C GLY A 48 7.05 5.56 -12.05
N TYR A 49 6.58 4.62 -12.87
CA TYR A 49 5.16 4.29 -12.99
C TYR A 49 4.92 2.79 -12.94
N SER A 50 3.73 2.39 -12.50
CA SER A 50 3.23 1.03 -12.51
C SER A 50 1.98 0.97 -13.38
N ALA A 51 2.01 0.10 -14.37
CA ALA A 51 0.87 -0.14 -15.23
C ALA A 51 -0.20 -1.02 -14.53
N PRO A 52 -1.48 -0.95 -14.94
CA PRO A 52 -2.56 -1.75 -14.37
C PRO A 52 -2.27 -3.25 -14.26
N GLU A 53 -1.60 -3.83 -15.25
CA GLU A 53 -1.26 -5.24 -15.33
C GLU A 53 -0.27 -5.69 -14.25
N VAL A 54 0.59 -4.79 -13.74
CA VAL A 54 1.61 -5.11 -12.73
C VAL A 54 0.98 -5.58 -11.43
N TRP A 55 -0.21 -5.08 -11.07
CA TRP A 55 -0.95 -5.50 -9.89
C TRP A 55 -1.25 -7.00 -9.88
N LYS A 56 -1.39 -7.62 -11.07
CA LYS A 56 -1.75 -9.03 -11.24
C LYS A 56 -0.55 -9.97 -11.34
N VAL A 57 0.69 -9.46 -11.22
CA VAL A 57 1.91 -10.27 -11.38
C VAL A 57 2.23 -11.02 -10.09
N THR A 58 2.66 -10.32 -9.04
CA THR A 58 3.05 -10.97 -7.77
C THR A 58 1.91 -10.94 -6.75
N CYS A 59 1.29 -9.78 -6.55
CA CYS A 59 0.24 -9.56 -5.54
C CYS A 59 -1.17 -9.82 -6.10
N LYS A 60 -1.31 -10.90 -6.90
CA LYS A 60 -2.53 -11.20 -7.68
C LYS A 60 -3.74 -11.53 -6.81
N HIS A 61 -3.52 -12.15 -5.66
CA HIS A 61 -4.58 -12.70 -4.80
C HIS A 61 -4.84 -11.83 -3.55
N ASP A 62 -3.99 -10.85 -3.28
CA ASP A 62 -4.09 -9.97 -2.12
C ASP A 62 -4.25 -8.50 -2.56
N ALA A 63 -3.33 -7.91 -3.33
CA ALA A 63 -3.46 -6.49 -3.71
C ALA A 63 -4.38 -6.25 -4.91
N ALA A 64 -4.31 -7.10 -5.93
CA ALA A 64 -5.02 -6.90 -7.20
C ALA A 64 -6.55 -6.85 -7.05
N PRO A 65 -7.20 -7.69 -6.20
CA PRO A 65 -8.65 -7.61 -5.98
C PRO A 65 -9.10 -6.21 -5.54
N TRP A 66 -8.38 -5.59 -4.60
CA TRP A 66 -8.67 -4.23 -4.14
C TRP A 66 -8.44 -3.17 -5.21
N TYR A 67 -7.36 -3.29 -5.98
CA TYR A 67 -7.10 -2.39 -7.09
C TYR A 67 -8.23 -2.45 -8.13
N ASN A 68 -8.66 -3.66 -8.52
CA ASN A 68 -9.66 -3.87 -9.57
C ASN A 68 -11.05 -3.30 -9.21
N THR A 69 -11.43 -3.28 -7.93
CA THR A 69 -12.73 -2.74 -7.47
C THR A 69 -12.68 -1.25 -7.13
N SER A 70 -11.50 -0.63 -7.13
CA SER A 70 -11.32 0.78 -6.78
C SER A 70 -11.62 1.74 -7.93
N ASP A 71 -11.75 3.04 -7.60
CA ASP A 71 -11.80 4.13 -8.58
C ASP A 71 -10.46 4.38 -9.31
N LYS A 72 -9.43 3.59 -8.98
CA LYS A 72 -8.12 3.61 -9.62
C LYS A 72 -7.95 2.50 -10.66
N ASN A 73 -8.92 1.59 -10.80
CA ASN A 73 -8.84 0.54 -11.82
C ASN A 73 -8.66 1.15 -13.23
N GLY A 74 -7.73 0.57 -13.99
CA GLY A 74 -7.32 1.03 -15.32
C GLY A 74 -6.37 2.23 -15.32
N LYS A 75 -6.09 2.86 -14.17
CA LYS A 75 -5.15 4.00 -14.08
C LYS A 75 -3.73 3.54 -13.81
N PHE A 76 -2.80 4.38 -14.21
CA PHE A 76 -1.38 4.21 -13.95
C PHE A 76 -1.02 4.89 -12.63
N LEU A 77 -0.34 4.15 -11.76
CA LEU A 77 0.28 4.71 -10.57
C LEU A 77 1.61 5.35 -10.98
N VAL A 78 1.82 6.60 -10.62
CA VAL A 78 3.11 7.29 -10.78
C VAL A 78 3.61 7.70 -9.41
N LEU A 79 4.88 7.43 -9.14
CA LEU A 79 5.55 7.83 -7.90
C LEU A 79 6.79 8.64 -8.23
N SER A 80 6.99 9.77 -7.53
CA SER A 80 8.13 10.66 -7.73
C SER A 80 8.69 11.13 -6.38
N SER A 81 10.01 11.27 -6.26
CA SER A 81 10.69 11.89 -5.11
C SER A 81 10.50 13.43 -5.07
N LYS A 82 10.05 14.03 -6.18
CA LYS A 82 9.81 15.47 -6.31
C LYS A 82 8.40 15.73 -6.86
N PRO A 83 7.77 16.87 -6.52
CA PRO A 83 6.50 17.23 -7.15
C PRO A 83 6.70 17.34 -8.67
N LEU A 84 5.77 16.76 -9.44
CA LEU A 84 5.71 16.93 -10.89
C LEU A 84 5.28 18.36 -11.26
N SER A 85 5.47 18.72 -12.52
CA SER A 85 5.04 20.03 -13.08
C SER A 85 3.57 20.33 -12.79
N PRO A 86 3.17 21.61 -12.63
CA PRO A 86 1.82 22.01 -12.23
C PRO A 86 0.69 21.41 -13.08
N GLU A 87 0.92 21.14 -14.37
CA GLU A 87 -0.04 20.50 -15.27
C GLU A 87 -0.50 19.09 -14.80
N PHE A 88 0.29 18.42 -13.96
CA PHE A 88 -0.01 17.11 -13.39
C PHE A 88 -0.59 17.16 -11.98
N GLU A 89 -0.73 18.35 -11.37
CA GLU A 89 -1.20 18.51 -9.98
C GLU A 89 -2.59 17.91 -9.76
N LYS A 90 -3.48 17.98 -10.75
CA LYS A 90 -4.82 17.36 -10.68
C LYS A 90 -4.79 15.83 -10.46
N TYR A 91 -3.69 15.17 -10.80
CA TYR A 91 -3.50 13.72 -10.61
C TYR A 91 -2.88 13.37 -9.25
N LEU A 92 -2.32 14.35 -8.52
CA LEU A 92 -1.70 14.16 -7.22
C LEU A 92 -2.74 13.68 -6.20
N GLU A 93 -2.48 12.54 -5.58
CA GLU A 93 -3.40 11.91 -4.65
C GLU A 93 -2.88 11.99 -3.22
N THR A 94 -1.65 11.52 -2.99
CA THR A 94 -1.03 11.49 -1.67
C THR A 94 0.41 11.93 -1.69
N THR A 95 0.91 12.30 -0.51
CA THR A 95 2.35 12.23 -0.23
C THR A 95 2.62 11.12 0.79
N ILE A 96 3.81 10.54 0.71
CA ILE A 96 4.24 9.44 1.58
C ILE A 96 5.60 9.83 2.16
N THR A 97 5.72 9.87 3.47
CA THR A 97 6.95 10.23 4.18
C THR A 97 7.31 9.18 5.21
N LYS A 98 8.61 8.98 5.46
CA LYS A 98 9.06 8.13 6.59
C LYS A 98 8.69 8.83 7.90
N SER A 99 8.17 8.07 8.86
CA SER A 99 7.71 8.57 10.16
C SER A 99 8.42 7.86 11.30
N ASP A 100 8.64 8.57 12.39
CA ASP A 100 9.10 8.04 13.68
C ASP A 100 7.94 7.55 14.56
N PHE A 101 6.70 7.68 14.08
CA PHE A 101 5.47 7.25 14.76
C PHE A 101 5.61 5.88 15.42
N GLN A 102 5.19 5.80 16.69
CA GLN A 102 5.06 4.57 17.45
C GLN A 102 3.61 4.41 17.90
N PRO A 103 2.97 3.26 17.67
CA PRO A 103 1.60 3.03 18.11
C PRO A 103 1.56 2.90 19.64
N GLN A 104 0.46 3.32 20.25
CA GLN A 104 0.25 3.17 21.70
C GLN A 104 0.06 1.70 22.11
N GLY A 105 -0.37 0.86 21.18
CA GLY A 105 -0.55 -0.57 21.39
C GLY A 105 -0.92 -1.30 20.10
N TYR A 106 -0.81 -2.62 20.16
CA TYR A 106 -1.26 -3.55 19.14
C TYR A 106 -2.52 -4.29 19.64
N PRO A 107 -3.41 -4.71 18.72
CA PRO A 107 -4.60 -5.47 19.06
C PRO A 107 -4.27 -6.81 19.74
N SER A 108 -5.17 -7.28 20.60
CA SER A 108 -5.20 -8.66 21.05
C SER A 108 -5.62 -9.61 19.90
N LYS A 109 -5.48 -10.93 20.11
CA LYS A 109 -5.95 -11.93 19.14
C LYS A 109 -7.45 -11.83 18.89
N GLU A 110 -8.23 -11.56 19.94
CA GLU A 110 -9.68 -11.38 19.86
C GLU A 110 -10.03 -10.12 19.05
N GLU A 111 -9.26 -9.04 19.21
CA GLU A 111 -9.45 -7.80 18.46
C GLU A 111 -9.07 -7.96 16.98
N ILE A 112 -8.00 -8.70 16.67
CA ILE A 112 -7.65 -9.11 15.30
C ILE A 112 -8.81 -9.86 14.66
N LYS A 113 -9.33 -10.89 15.34
CA LYS A 113 -10.45 -11.68 14.85
C LYS A 113 -11.70 -10.83 14.65
N ALA A 114 -11.98 -9.90 15.56
CA ALA A 114 -13.13 -9.00 15.46
C ALA A 114 -13.04 -8.03 14.27
N LEU A 115 -11.83 -7.55 13.94
CA LEU A 115 -11.57 -6.74 12.76
C LEU A 115 -11.68 -7.56 11.47
N ALA A 116 -11.01 -8.72 11.42
CA ALA A 116 -11.00 -9.59 10.25
C ALA A 116 -12.41 -10.05 9.82
N ASN A 117 -13.34 -10.12 10.78
CA ASN A 117 -14.73 -10.52 10.58
C ASN A 117 -15.72 -9.35 10.68
N SER A 118 -15.25 -8.10 10.66
CA SER A 118 -16.15 -6.96 10.83
C SER A 118 -17.15 -6.84 9.68
N GLU A 119 -18.33 -6.28 9.97
CA GLU A 119 -19.36 -6.04 8.95
C GLU A 119 -18.85 -5.08 7.85
N ILE A 120 -18.10 -4.03 8.24
CA ILE A 120 -17.56 -3.05 7.31
C ILE A 120 -16.55 -3.72 6.37
N PHE A 121 -15.67 -4.56 6.90
CA PHE A 121 -14.71 -5.30 6.08
C PHE A 121 -15.44 -6.26 5.15
N ASN A 122 -16.32 -7.11 5.66
CA ASN A 122 -17.05 -8.08 4.84
C ASN A 122 -17.86 -7.44 3.70
N ARG A 123 -18.40 -6.23 3.92
CA ARG A 123 -19.11 -5.47 2.88
C ARG A 123 -18.20 -4.85 1.83
N LYS A 124 -17.00 -4.40 2.22
CA LYS A 124 -16.06 -3.70 1.34
C LYS A 124 -15.01 -4.62 0.70
N LYS A 125 -14.79 -5.81 1.27
CA LYS A 125 -13.82 -6.79 0.81
C LYS A 125 -14.15 -7.21 -0.62
N PRO A 126 -13.20 -7.12 -1.55
CA PRO A 126 -13.42 -7.53 -2.94
C PRO A 126 -13.51 -9.06 -3.04
N GLU A 127 -14.26 -9.53 -4.03
CA GLU A 127 -14.20 -10.91 -4.48
C GLU A 127 -12.77 -11.29 -4.88
N GLY A 128 -12.31 -12.49 -4.53
CA GLY A 128 -10.95 -12.93 -4.79
C GLY A 128 -9.92 -12.54 -3.73
N TRP A 129 -10.29 -11.79 -2.68
CA TRP A 129 -9.40 -11.48 -1.57
C TRP A 129 -8.93 -12.75 -0.85
N VAL A 130 -7.61 -12.94 -0.81
CA VAL A 130 -6.89 -14.11 -0.25
C VAL A 130 -7.36 -15.46 -0.80
N GLU A 131 -7.98 -15.48 -1.98
CA GLU A 131 -8.35 -16.71 -2.68
C GLU A 131 -7.14 -17.25 -3.46
N PHE A 132 -6.17 -17.78 -2.72
CA PHE A 132 -4.99 -18.42 -3.29
C PHE A 132 -5.33 -19.85 -3.76
N PRO A 133 -4.94 -20.24 -4.99
CA PRO A 133 -4.98 -21.64 -5.40
C PRO A 133 -4.18 -22.51 -4.44
N LYS A 134 -4.62 -23.75 -4.19
CA LYS A 134 -4.01 -24.66 -3.20
C LYS A 134 -2.49 -24.76 -3.32
N GLU A 135 -1.97 -24.99 -4.52
CA GLU A 135 -0.52 -25.09 -4.76
C GLU A 135 0.22 -23.78 -4.42
N THR A 136 -0.40 -22.62 -4.71
CA THR A 136 0.15 -21.31 -4.36
C THR A 136 0.13 -21.09 -2.86
N ALA A 137 -0.95 -21.48 -2.18
CA ALA A 137 -1.06 -21.41 -0.73
C ALA A 137 0.01 -22.29 -0.05
N GLU A 138 0.20 -23.53 -0.48
CA GLU A 138 1.24 -24.41 0.05
C GLU A 138 2.65 -23.81 -0.11
N LYS A 139 2.97 -23.25 -1.27
CA LYS A 139 4.23 -22.53 -1.51
C LYS A 139 4.37 -21.30 -0.64
N LEU A 140 3.28 -20.58 -0.42
CA LEU A 140 3.24 -19.39 0.43
C LEU A 140 3.54 -19.74 1.89
N ALA A 141 2.88 -20.76 2.44
CA ALA A 141 3.14 -21.27 3.80
C ALA A 141 4.61 -21.69 3.97
N GLN A 142 5.13 -22.48 3.02
CA GLN A 142 6.53 -22.89 3.04
C GLN A 142 7.49 -21.69 2.94
N GLY A 143 7.13 -20.68 2.14
CA GLY A 143 7.87 -19.42 2.01
C GLY A 143 7.92 -18.63 3.31
N PHE A 144 6.77 -18.47 4.00
CA PHE A 144 6.71 -17.82 5.31
C PHE A 144 7.66 -18.48 6.30
N LYS A 145 7.60 -19.81 6.41
CA LYS A 145 8.44 -20.58 7.32
C LYS A 145 9.93 -20.42 6.98
N ASN A 146 10.29 -20.62 5.72
CA ASN A 146 11.70 -20.70 5.31
C ASN A 146 12.39 -19.34 5.20
N VAL A 147 11.65 -18.28 4.87
CA VAL A 147 12.24 -16.95 4.60
C VAL A 147 12.20 -16.05 5.82
N VAL A 148 11.13 -16.11 6.61
CA VAL A 148 10.92 -15.20 7.75
C VAL A 148 10.62 -15.89 9.08
N GLY A 149 10.57 -17.23 9.12
CA GLY A 149 10.39 -17.99 10.35
C GLY A 149 8.96 -17.96 10.91
N VAL A 150 7.97 -17.59 10.09
CA VAL A 150 6.54 -17.59 10.43
C VAL A 150 5.99 -18.98 10.10
N ASP A 151 5.55 -19.73 11.10
CA ASP A 151 5.10 -21.14 10.99
C ASP A 151 3.61 -21.30 11.38
N GLU A 152 2.91 -20.17 11.53
CA GLU A 152 1.48 -20.10 11.78
C GLU A 152 0.69 -20.66 10.58
N PRO A 153 -0.50 -21.25 10.83
CA PRO A 153 -1.42 -21.62 9.75
C PRO A 153 -1.78 -20.42 8.87
N LEU A 154 -1.94 -20.65 7.56
CA LEU A 154 -2.29 -19.57 6.63
C LEU A 154 -3.59 -18.87 7.00
N GLU A 155 -4.53 -19.59 7.59
CA GLU A 155 -5.80 -19.04 8.06
C GLU A 155 -5.57 -17.96 9.13
N GLU A 156 -4.63 -18.17 10.05
CA GLU A 156 -4.25 -17.17 11.07
C GLU A 156 -3.54 -15.98 10.43
N ILE A 157 -2.65 -16.23 9.46
CA ILE A 157 -1.95 -15.18 8.71
C ILE A 157 -2.96 -14.32 7.93
N PHE A 158 -3.90 -14.94 7.22
CA PHE A 158 -4.93 -14.25 6.45
C PHE A 158 -5.93 -13.50 7.34
N GLU A 159 -6.18 -13.99 8.56
CA GLU A 159 -6.95 -13.26 9.57
C GLU A 159 -6.24 -11.95 9.92
N VAL A 160 -4.93 -11.96 10.19
CA VAL A 160 -4.16 -10.74 10.46
C VAL A 160 -4.18 -9.79 9.26
N TRP A 161 -4.00 -10.30 8.03
CA TRP A 161 -4.05 -9.46 6.82
C TRP A 161 -5.40 -8.75 6.70
N SER A 162 -6.48 -9.50 6.90
CA SER A 162 -7.84 -8.98 6.83
C SER A 162 -8.08 -7.93 7.93
N ALA A 163 -7.58 -8.17 9.15
CA ALA A 163 -7.66 -7.22 10.25
C ALA A 163 -6.91 -5.91 9.96
N VAL A 164 -5.71 -5.99 9.36
CA VAL A 164 -4.94 -4.80 8.97
C VAL A 164 -5.73 -3.94 7.99
N HIS A 165 -6.24 -4.53 6.91
CA HIS A 165 -7.01 -3.78 5.90
C HIS A 165 -8.35 -3.27 6.46
N SER A 166 -9.03 -4.07 7.29
CA SER A 166 -10.23 -3.64 8.03
C SER A 166 -9.95 -2.39 8.89
N ASN A 167 -8.81 -2.33 9.58
CA ASN A 167 -8.49 -1.15 10.38
C ASN A 167 -8.33 0.11 9.55
N PHE A 168 -7.84 0.00 8.30
CA PHE A 168 -7.81 1.13 7.36
C PHE A 168 -9.17 1.46 6.73
N LEU A 169 -10.22 0.70 7.02
CA LEU A 169 -11.61 1.02 6.64
C LEU A 169 -12.40 1.60 7.82
N GLU A 170 -12.01 1.30 9.06
CA GLU A 170 -12.79 1.61 10.26
C GLU A 170 -12.10 2.56 11.22
N GLY A 171 -10.77 2.53 11.28
CA GLY A 171 -9.96 3.35 12.18
C GLY A 171 -10.09 3.02 13.66
N ARG A 172 -10.35 1.75 14.01
CA ARG A 172 -10.48 1.30 15.41
C ARG A 172 -9.17 1.47 16.18
N PHE A 173 -8.06 1.08 15.58
CA PHE A 173 -6.71 1.33 16.08
C PHE A 173 -6.15 2.53 15.35
N SER A 174 -6.20 3.66 16.03
CA SER A 174 -5.85 4.96 15.48
C SER A 174 -5.28 5.88 16.55
N VAL A 175 -4.63 6.95 16.10
CA VAL A 175 -4.28 8.08 16.96
C VAL A 175 -5.08 9.31 16.55
N LYS A 176 -5.21 10.25 17.49
CA LYS A 176 -5.86 11.54 17.26
C LYS A 176 -4.81 12.61 16.99
N GLU A 177 -4.94 13.29 15.86
CA GLU A 177 -4.19 14.52 15.57
C GLU A 177 -5.20 15.65 15.32
N GLY A 178 -5.46 16.44 16.37
CA GLY A 178 -6.57 17.39 16.39
C GLY A 178 -7.92 16.65 16.26
N THR A 179 -8.70 17.02 15.25
CA THR A 179 -9.99 16.37 14.94
C THR A 179 -9.84 15.11 14.07
N ASN A 180 -8.64 14.83 13.57
CA ASN A 180 -8.43 13.73 12.62
C ASN A 180 -8.19 12.41 13.36
N THR A 181 -8.88 11.37 12.91
CA THR A 181 -8.56 9.97 13.21
C THR A 181 -7.52 9.49 12.21
N ILE A 182 -6.38 9.00 12.68
CA ILE A 182 -5.31 8.48 11.82
C ILE A 182 -5.10 7.00 12.13
N PRO A 183 -5.62 6.09 11.30
CA PRO A 183 -5.39 4.66 11.49
C PRO A 183 -3.93 4.31 11.20
N TYR A 184 -3.49 3.20 11.78
CA TYR A 184 -2.15 2.68 11.58
C TYR A 184 -2.14 1.17 11.31
N THR A 185 -1.08 0.66 10.68
CA THR A 185 -0.88 -0.79 10.51
C THR A 185 -0.71 -1.44 11.87
N ILE A 186 -1.53 -2.46 12.15
CA ILE A 186 -1.68 -3.13 13.44
C ILE A 186 -0.94 -4.46 13.55
N ALA A 187 -0.01 -4.72 12.65
CA ALA A 187 0.82 -5.92 12.63
C ALA A 187 2.27 -5.55 12.26
N ASP A 188 3.20 -6.47 12.51
CA ASP A 188 4.56 -6.32 12.00
C ASP A 188 4.63 -6.52 10.48
N THR A 189 5.81 -6.25 9.90
CA THR A 189 6.02 -6.39 8.46
C THR A 189 5.88 -7.83 7.95
N ASN A 190 6.21 -8.85 8.76
CA ASN A 190 6.11 -10.24 8.33
C ASN A 190 4.66 -10.73 8.31
N HIS A 191 3.78 -10.14 9.13
CA HIS A 191 2.35 -10.45 9.21
C HIS A 191 1.45 -9.47 8.44
N THR A 192 2.03 -8.55 7.67
CA THR A 192 1.28 -7.62 6.82
C THR A 192 1.44 -8.03 5.35
N SER A 193 0.33 -8.07 4.60
CA SER A 193 0.34 -8.18 3.13
C SER A 193 -0.11 -6.87 2.48
N SER A 194 0.12 -6.76 1.17
CA SER A 194 -0.52 -5.75 0.31
C SER A 194 -0.53 -4.29 0.77
N CYS A 195 0.41 -3.85 1.61
CA CYS A 195 0.48 -2.47 2.14
C CYS A 195 0.43 -1.36 1.06
N CYS A 196 0.73 -1.71 -0.20
CA CYS A 196 0.61 -0.82 -1.34
C CYS A 196 -0.82 -0.28 -1.53
N ILE A 197 -1.87 -1.02 -1.14
CA ILE A 197 -3.24 -0.55 -1.27
C ILE A 197 -3.53 0.58 -0.28
N GLU A 198 -2.92 0.60 0.90
CA GLU A 198 -2.98 1.73 1.83
C GLU A 198 -2.05 2.87 1.43
N LEU A 199 -0.79 2.54 1.08
CA LEU A 199 0.24 3.51 0.69
C LEU A 199 -0.19 4.35 -0.51
N PHE A 200 -0.82 3.71 -1.50
CA PHE A 200 -1.28 4.36 -2.74
C PHE A 200 -2.75 4.79 -2.68
N ASN A 201 -3.34 4.82 -1.49
CA ASN A 201 -4.68 5.36 -1.23
C ASN A 201 -5.84 4.64 -1.95
N ILE A 202 -5.69 3.34 -2.20
CA ILE A 202 -6.78 2.48 -2.68
C ILE A 202 -7.73 2.16 -1.53
N VAL A 203 -7.17 1.81 -0.36
CA VAL A 203 -7.89 1.56 0.90
C VAL A 203 -7.62 2.69 1.89
N GLY A 204 -8.65 3.09 2.65
CA GLY A 204 -8.57 4.13 3.68
C GLY A 204 -8.45 5.55 3.13
N LYS A 205 -9.03 5.81 1.95
CA LYS A 205 -9.07 7.15 1.33
C LYS A 205 -9.96 8.15 2.07
N GLU A 206 -10.86 7.66 2.93
CA GLU A 206 -11.68 8.44 3.84
C GLU A 206 -10.86 9.14 4.94
N PHE A 207 -9.65 8.64 5.23
CA PHE A 207 -8.78 9.22 6.24
C PHE A 207 -7.87 10.30 5.64
N LYS A 208 -7.70 11.41 6.39
CA LYS A 208 -6.82 12.51 6.00
C LYS A 208 -5.37 12.08 5.96
N ALA A 209 -4.99 11.21 6.90
CA ALA A 209 -3.68 10.62 6.97
C ALA A 209 -3.77 9.19 7.50
N LYS A 210 -2.72 8.41 7.23
CA LYS A 210 -2.57 7.02 7.66
C LYS A 210 -1.10 6.75 8.00
N TYR A 211 -0.83 5.89 8.98
CA TYR A 211 0.51 5.38 9.24
C TYR A 211 0.62 3.93 8.78
N VAL A 212 1.36 3.69 7.70
CA VAL A 212 1.42 2.38 7.06
C VAL A 212 2.79 1.76 7.26
N LYS A 213 2.84 0.52 7.78
CA LYS A 213 4.05 -0.31 7.75
C LYS A 213 4.14 -1.09 6.45
N PRO A 214 5.35 -1.35 5.94
CA PRO A 214 5.54 -2.22 4.79
C PRO A 214 5.05 -3.64 5.04
N CYS A 215 4.52 -4.25 4.00
CA CYS A 215 4.26 -5.69 3.94
C CYS A 215 5.54 -6.48 3.68
N LEU A 216 5.48 -7.79 3.90
CA LEU A 216 6.60 -8.69 3.63
C LEU A 216 7.09 -8.58 2.17
N GLY A 217 6.16 -8.46 1.22
CA GLY A 217 6.50 -8.27 -0.20
C GLY A 217 7.32 -7.01 -0.47
N ALA A 218 6.97 -5.88 0.18
CA ALA A 218 7.72 -4.63 0.04
C ALA A 218 9.13 -4.73 0.68
N LYS A 219 9.26 -5.43 1.80
CA LYS A 219 10.54 -5.75 2.43
C LYS A 219 11.42 -6.61 1.52
N ILE A 220 10.88 -7.71 0.98
CA ILE A 220 11.61 -8.63 0.08
C ILE A 220 12.05 -7.90 -1.20
N ALA A 221 11.20 -7.02 -1.74
CA ALA A 221 11.52 -6.19 -2.90
C ALA A 221 12.59 -5.11 -2.62
N LYS A 222 13.02 -4.97 -1.36
CA LYS A 222 13.89 -3.89 -0.85
C LYS A 222 13.34 -2.50 -1.18
N ALA A 223 12.01 -2.38 -1.18
CA ALA A 223 11.31 -1.14 -1.49
C ALA A 223 11.19 -0.22 -0.28
N LEU A 224 10.98 -0.81 0.90
CA LEU A 224 10.75 -0.10 2.16
C LEU A 224 11.40 -0.85 3.32
N GLU A 225 11.72 -0.14 4.39
CA GLU A 225 12.34 -0.69 5.60
C GLU A 225 11.31 -1.39 6.48
N ALA A 226 11.62 -2.60 6.94
CA ALA A 226 10.73 -3.38 7.81
C ALA A 226 10.43 -2.64 9.12
N ASP A 227 9.19 -2.75 9.60
CA ASP A 227 8.71 -2.22 10.88
C ASP A 227 8.86 -0.70 11.09
N ILE A 228 9.10 0.03 10.01
CA ILE A 228 9.05 1.49 9.96
C ILE A 228 7.67 1.94 9.49
N TYR A 229 7.11 2.96 10.15
CA TYR A 229 5.88 3.59 9.67
C TYR A 229 6.16 4.64 8.60
N TYR A 230 5.31 4.66 7.59
CA TYR A 230 5.25 5.70 6.57
C TYR A 230 3.94 6.47 6.71
N ARG A 231 4.02 7.79 6.88
CA ARG A 231 2.85 8.67 6.91
C ARG A 231 2.39 8.94 5.49
N VAL A 232 1.17 8.51 5.19
CA VAL A 232 0.47 8.80 3.94
C VAL A 232 -0.48 9.96 4.21
N GLU A 233 -0.33 11.09 3.51
CA GLU A 233 -1.24 12.22 3.61
C GLU A 233 -2.10 12.31 2.35
N ASN A 234 -3.43 12.30 2.54
CA ASN A 234 -4.39 12.47 1.47
C ASN A 234 -4.55 13.96 1.14
N LEU A 235 -4.19 14.32 -0.10
CA LEU A 235 -4.21 15.70 -0.58
C LEU A 235 -5.52 16.04 -1.29
N LYS A 236 -6.30 15.05 -1.69
CA LYS A 236 -7.67 15.27 -2.16
C LYS A 236 -8.57 15.32 -0.94
N GLY A 237 -9.15 16.51 -0.70
CA GLY A 237 -9.95 16.80 0.48
C GLY A 237 -10.96 15.68 0.80
N ILE A 238 -11.09 15.37 2.08
CA ILE A 238 -12.22 14.60 2.59
C ILE A 238 -13.46 15.43 2.26
N LYS A 239 -14.28 14.95 1.32
CA LYS A 239 -15.58 15.56 1.06
C LYS A 239 -16.50 15.38 2.26
#